data_AF-A0A9D8RLH7-F1
#
_entry.id   AF-A0A9D8RLH7-F1
#
_cell.length_a   1.000
_cell.length_b   1.000
_cell.length_c   1.000
_cell.angle_alpha   90.00
_cell.angle_beta   90.00
_cell.angle_gamma   90.00
#
_symmetry.space_group_name_H-M   'P 1'
#
loop_
_entity.id
_entity.type
_entity.pdbx_description
1 polymer ?
#
loop_
_entity_poly.entity_id
_entity_poly.type
_entity_poly.pdbx_seq_one_letter_code
_entity_poly.pdbx_strand_id
1 'polypeptide(L)'
;MNRKTFLKTTAATLLATSVEGLQAKGFAAATPPTAEGLQVRFLGTGAADWNGRDERGEHRRLSSILLDDKIFIDLTATNLEMIPAEAHPETIFYTHSHGDHYHPASALRAGVKRVYLGQTWYDIAKADFQRAATQVERPMPEIVPLYVGQKVYVGDVAITPLPASHATGYEFEQTLMYLVEKQGVRLIYATDTGGIPAVAARLAGI
;
A
#
# COMPACT_ATOMS: atom_id res chain seq x y z
N MET A 1 52.64 19.65 -24.14
CA MET A 1 53.40 20.13 -22.95
C MET A 1 53.00 21.58 -22.67
N ASN A 2 52.53 21.87 -21.44
CA ASN A 2 52.54 23.12 -20.63
C ASN A 2 52.71 24.51 -21.31
N ARG A 3 52.14 25.64 -20.86
CA ARG A 3 51.51 26.08 -19.60
C ARG A 3 50.92 27.49 -19.83
N LYS A 4 49.75 27.75 -19.23
CA LYS A 4 49.32 29.00 -18.54
C LYS A 4 49.51 30.36 -19.23
N THR A 5 48.39 31.06 -19.42
CA THR A 5 48.27 32.44 -18.89
C THR A 5 46.84 32.71 -18.43
N PHE A 6 46.77 33.20 -17.20
CA PHE A 6 45.61 33.61 -16.43
C PHE A 6 45.29 35.07 -16.79
N LEU A 7 44.03 35.46 -16.93
CA LEU A 7 43.60 36.80 -16.54
C LEU A 7 42.23 36.72 -15.86
N LYS A 8 42.18 37.29 -14.66
CA LYS A 8 41.06 37.35 -13.74
C LYS A 8 40.15 38.52 -14.13
N THR A 9 38.84 38.30 -14.13
CA THR A 9 37.90 39.37 -13.76
C THR A 9 36.77 38.79 -12.93
N THR A 10 36.64 39.38 -11.76
CA THR A 10 35.78 39.04 -10.63
C THR A 10 34.39 39.63 -10.83
N ALA A 11 33.34 38.86 -10.54
CA ALA A 11 32.07 39.40 -10.09
C ALA A 11 31.39 38.33 -9.22
N ALA A 12 31.67 38.39 -7.93
CA ALA A 12 30.88 37.71 -6.91
C ALA A 12 29.60 38.52 -6.69
N THR A 13 28.44 37.87 -6.76
CA THR A 13 27.24 38.37 -6.10
C THR A 13 26.80 37.29 -5.12
N LEU A 14 27.19 37.47 -3.86
CA LEU A 14 26.46 36.94 -2.72
C LEU A 14 25.12 37.68 -2.67
N LEU A 15 24.01 36.95 -2.63
CA LEU A 15 22.81 37.44 -1.97
C LEU A 15 22.48 36.47 -0.85
N ALA A 16 22.70 36.96 0.36
CA ALA A 16 22.33 36.34 1.60
C ALA A 16 20.79 36.22 1.68
N THR A 17 20.37 35.09 2.24
CA THR A 17 19.02 34.77 2.65
C THR A 17 18.50 35.76 3.70
N SER A 18 17.35 36.38 3.45
CA SER A 18 16.45 36.83 4.53
C SER A 18 15.42 35.74 4.77
N VAL A 19 15.47 35.17 5.97
CA VAL A 19 14.58 34.15 6.50
C VAL A 19 13.33 34.86 7.02
N GLU A 20 12.30 35.01 6.19
CA GLU A 20 10.96 35.37 6.66
C GLU A 20 9.97 35.17 5.50
N GLY A 21 9.09 34.17 5.62
CA GLY A 21 7.94 34.01 4.73
C GLY A 21 7.84 32.72 3.91
N LEU A 22 8.43 31.60 4.33
CA LEU A 22 7.87 30.29 3.93
C LEU A 22 6.63 30.03 4.80
N GLN A 23 5.51 30.67 4.44
CA GLN A 23 4.21 30.18 4.88
C GLN A 23 4.03 28.79 4.26
N ALA A 24 3.91 27.79 5.12
CA ALA A 24 3.51 26.45 4.78
C ALA A 24 2.27 26.52 3.88
N LYS A 25 2.44 26.18 2.60
CA LYS A 25 1.30 25.80 1.77
C LYS A 25 0.74 24.55 2.40
N GLY A 26 -0.27 24.74 3.24
CA GLY A 26 -1.08 23.66 3.77
C GLY A 26 -1.52 22.77 2.63
N PHE A 27 -1.56 21.47 2.89
CA PHE A 27 -2.16 20.48 2.02
C PHE A 27 -3.50 21.01 1.54
N ALA A 28 -3.55 21.46 0.28
CA ALA A 28 -4.78 21.89 -0.34
C ALA A 28 -5.73 20.69 -0.32
N ALA A 29 -6.96 20.92 0.15
CA ALA A 29 -8.03 19.95 0.07
C ALA A 29 -8.07 19.37 -1.35
N ALA A 30 -7.96 18.04 -1.44
CA ALA A 30 -7.98 17.34 -2.71
C ALA A 30 -9.23 17.75 -3.49
N THR A 31 -9.05 18.11 -4.75
CA THR A 31 -10.12 18.20 -5.73
C THR A 31 -11.01 16.96 -5.58
N PRO A 32 -12.35 17.08 -5.51
CA PRO A 32 -13.20 15.90 -5.44
C PRO A 32 -12.89 15.03 -6.66
N PRO A 33 -12.72 13.71 -6.49
CA PRO A 33 -12.42 12.83 -7.61
C PRO A 33 -13.55 12.99 -8.64
N THR A 34 -13.20 13.41 -9.85
CA THR A 34 -14.10 13.29 -10.99
C THR A 34 -14.50 11.82 -11.08
N ALA A 35 -15.78 11.54 -11.31
CA ALA A 35 -16.37 10.20 -11.26
C ALA A 35 -15.81 9.17 -12.28
N GLU A 36 -14.77 9.53 -13.02
CA GLU A 36 -14.11 8.72 -14.04
C GLU A 36 -12.66 8.47 -13.62
N GLY A 37 -12.38 7.33 -12.99
CA GLY A 37 -11.02 6.93 -12.60
C GLY A 37 -10.93 6.04 -11.36
N LEU A 38 -9.74 5.45 -11.16
CA LEU A 38 -9.37 4.73 -9.95
C LEU A 38 -8.63 5.69 -9.01
N GLN A 39 -9.17 5.94 -7.83
CA GLN A 39 -8.48 6.68 -6.78
C GLN A 39 -7.63 5.72 -5.97
N VAL A 40 -6.36 6.06 -5.77
CA VAL A 40 -5.41 5.30 -4.95
C VAL A 40 -4.88 6.23 -3.87
N ARG A 41 -5.12 5.86 -2.61
CA ARG A 41 -4.56 6.54 -1.45
C ARG A 41 -3.55 5.65 -0.77
N PHE A 42 -2.33 6.15 -0.60
CA PHE A 42 -1.32 5.47 0.20
C PHE A 42 -1.56 5.77 1.69
N LEU A 43 -1.82 4.73 2.48
CA LEU A 43 -1.96 4.82 3.92
C LEU A 43 -0.60 4.62 4.62
N GLY A 44 0.34 4.00 3.93
CA GLY A 44 1.75 3.97 4.30
C GLY A 44 2.64 3.57 3.12
N THR A 45 3.94 3.87 3.25
CA THR A 45 4.95 3.69 2.17
C THR A 45 6.32 3.25 2.70
N GLY A 46 6.41 2.85 3.97
CA GLY A 46 7.62 2.36 4.62
C GLY A 46 7.69 0.84 4.62
N ALA A 47 8.91 0.32 4.71
CA ALA A 47 9.20 -1.10 4.85
C ALA A 47 9.15 -1.54 6.33
N ALA A 48 9.30 -2.84 6.58
CA ALA A 48 9.31 -3.45 7.92
C ALA A 48 10.27 -2.78 8.93
N ASP A 49 11.43 -2.30 8.45
CA ASP A 49 12.47 -1.67 9.28
C ASP A 49 12.21 -0.18 9.55
N TRP A 50 11.09 0.37 9.05
CA TRP A 50 10.75 1.76 9.23
C TRP A 50 10.26 2.05 10.67
N ASN A 51 11.17 2.58 11.48
CA ASN A 51 10.91 2.83 12.90
C ASN A 51 10.67 4.31 13.22
N GLY A 52 9.49 4.83 12.87
CA GLY A 52 9.05 6.15 13.35
C GLY A 52 9.27 7.29 12.36
N ARG A 53 9.57 8.48 12.87
CA ARG A 53 9.82 9.68 12.05
C ARG A 53 11.26 9.69 11.58
N ASP A 54 11.50 10.05 10.33
CA ASP A 54 12.86 10.31 9.85
C ASP A 54 13.39 11.67 10.33
N GLU A 55 14.63 12.00 9.96
CA GLU A 55 15.28 13.27 10.29
C GLU A 55 14.54 14.53 9.79
N ARG A 56 13.63 14.38 8.82
CA ARG A 56 12.77 15.45 8.30
C ARG A 56 11.44 15.53 9.07
N GLY A 57 11.21 14.63 10.02
CA GLY A 57 9.96 14.49 10.75
C GLY A 57 8.90 13.68 10.01
N GLU A 58 9.21 13.07 8.86
CA GLU A 58 8.27 12.33 8.03
C GLU A 58 8.00 10.94 8.60
N HIS A 59 6.72 10.57 8.71
CA HIS A 59 6.31 9.25 9.20
C HIS A 59 5.62 8.46 8.09
N ARG A 60 6.37 7.53 7.47
CA ARG A 60 5.93 6.81 6.28
C ARG A 60 4.90 5.72 6.56
N ARG A 61 4.86 5.19 7.80
CA ARG A 61 4.04 4.02 8.20
C ARG A 61 4.32 2.79 7.33
N LEU A 62 3.69 1.66 7.63
CA LEU A 62 3.90 0.42 6.87
C LEU A 62 3.03 0.37 5.62
N SER A 63 3.55 -0.24 4.55
CA SER A 63 2.96 -0.21 3.21
C SER A 63 1.53 -0.72 3.16
N SER A 64 0.61 0.12 2.68
CA SER A 64 -0.79 -0.23 2.44
C SER A 64 -1.46 0.86 1.61
N ILE A 65 -2.51 0.49 0.88
CA ILE A 65 -3.29 1.40 0.06
C ILE A 65 -4.80 1.24 0.27
N LEU A 66 -5.53 2.32 -0.01
CA LEU A 66 -6.98 2.39 -0.04
C LEU A 66 -7.41 2.77 -1.46
N LEU A 67 -8.22 1.92 -2.08
CA LEU A 67 -8.77 2.11 -3.41
C LEU A 67 -10.21 2.63 -3.30
N ASP A 68 -10.49 3.74 -3.99
CA ASP A 68 -11.81 4.39 -4.04
C ASP A 68 -12.51 4.53 -2.68
N ASP A 69 -11.74 4.73 -1.61
CA ASP A 69 -12.21 4.78 -0.21
C ASP A 69 -13.05 3.55 0.22
N LYS A 70 -12.94 2.42 -0.50
CA LYS A 70 -13.79 1.21 -0.36
C LYS A 70 -13.04 -0.09 -0.16
N ILE A 71 -11.81 -0.19 -0.64
CA ILE A 71 -11.05 -1.45 -0.64
C ILE A 71 -9.66 -1.20 -0.09
N PHE A 72 -9.29 -1.92 0.97
CA PHE A 72 -7.90 -1.97 1.41
C PHE A 72 -7.09 -2.98 0.59
N ILE A 73 -5.84 -2.64 0.30
CA ILE A 73 -4.80 -3.62 0.06
C ILE A 73 -3.75 -3.47 1.16
N ASP A 74 -3.64 -4.53 1.97
CA ASP A 74 -2.93 -4.58 3.25
C ASP A 74 -3.46 -3.58 4.30
N LEU A 75 -3.24 -3.89 5.58
CA LEU A 75 -3.55 -2.98 6.68
C LEU A 75 -2.79 -3.40 7.94
N THR A 76 -2.04 -2.47 8.51
CA THR A 76 -1.28 -2.70 9.76
C THR A 76 -1.85 -1.92 10.94
N ALA A 77 -1.28 -2.12 12.12
CA ALA A 77 -1.54 -1.28 13.29
C ALA A 77 -1.20 0.21 13.07
N THR A 78 -0.24 0.52 12.18
CA THR A 78 0.25 1.89 11.98
C THR A 78 -0.62 2.72 11.03
N ASN A 79 -1.55 2.09 10.30
CA ASN A 79 -2.28 2.75 9.22
C ASN A 79 -3.69 3.24 9.60
N LEU A 80 -4.25 2.81 10.74
CA LEU A 80 -5.63 3.10 11.10
C LEU A 80 -5.93 4.61 11.14
N GLU A 81 -4.97 5.41 11.61
CA GLU A 81 -5.10 6.87 11.71
C GLU A 81 -5.09 7.59 10.34
N MET A 82 -4.70 6.89 9.27
CA MET A 82 -4.64 7.46 7.92
C MET A 82 -5.90 7.22 7.11
N ILE A 83 -6.86 6.47 7.66
CA ILE A 83 -8.15 6.23 7.02
C ILE A 83 -8.95 7.54 7.08
N PRO A 84 -9.40 8.09 5.93
CA PRO A 84 -10.28 9.27 5.93
C PRO A 84 -11.54 9.03 6.76
N ALA A 85 -12.06 10.06 7.42
CA ALA A 85 -13.21 9.91 8.32
C ALA A 85 -14.47 9.42 7.60
N GLU A 86 -14.61 9.79 6.33
CA GLU A 86 -15.68 9.40 5.42
C GLU A 86 -15.48 8.02 4.77
N ALA A 87 -14.29 7.43 4.89
CA ALA A 87 -13.97 6.14 4.30
C ALA A 87 -14.33 5.00 5.25
N HIS A 88 -15.22 4.12 4.80
CA HIS A 88 -15.63 2.92 5.55
C HIS A 88 -15.50 1.65 4.70
N PRO A 89 -14.28 1.32 4.26
CA PRO A 89 -14.02 0.11 3.48
C PRO A 89 -14.34 -1.15 4.27
N GLU A 90 -15.24 -1.98 3.73
CA GLU A 90 -15.63 -3.26 4.35
C GLU A 90 -14.84 -4.45 3.77
N THR A 91 -14.00 -4.21 2.76
CA THR A 91 -13.25 -5.24 2.03
C THR A 91 -11.74 -4.98 2.09
N ILE A 92 -10.97 -6.03 2.32
CA ILE A 92 -9.51 -6.02 2.29
C ILE A 92 -8.95 -7.16 1.46
N PHE A 93 -7.84 -6.90 0.77
CA PHE A 93 -6.99 -7.88 0.11
C PHE A 93 -5.63 -7.87 0.80
N TYR A 94 -5.11 -9.02 1.20
CA TYR A 94 -3.76 -9.15 1.75
C TYR A 94 -2.79 -9.70 0.71
N THR A 95 -1.63 -9.09 0.62
CA THR A 95 -0.53 -9.54 -0.25
C THR A 95 0.13 -10.79 0.32
N HIS A 96 0.41 -10.79 1.62
CA HIS A 96 1.06 -11.89 2.34
C HIS A 96 0.93 -11.76 3.86
N SER A 97 1.47 -12.72 4.60
CA SER A 97 1.26 -12.91 6.04
C SER A 97 2.18 -12.11 6.97
N HIS A 98 3.17 -11.36 6.46
CA HIS A 98 4.07 -10.61 7.33
C HIS A 98 3.34 -9.51 8.11
N GLY A 99 3.76 -9.29 9.36
CA GLY A 99 3.07 -8.38 10.30
C GLY A 99 3.10 -6.90 9.89
N ASP A 100 4.00 -6.52 8.98
CA ASP A 100 4.05 -5.19 8.37
C ASP A 100 3.12 -5.00 7.17
N HIS A 101 2.31 -6.02 6.85
CA HIS A 101 1.22 -5.96 5.87
C HIS A 101 -0.09 -6.48 6.46
N TYR A 102 0.00 -7.47 7.35
CA TYR A 102 -1.09 -8.27 7.86
C TYR A 102 -1.31 -8.05 9.36
N HIS A 103 -2.44 -7.44 9.72
CA HIS A 103 -2.83 -7.27 11.12
C HIS A 103 -4.34 -7.44 11.33
N PRO A 104 -4.83 -8.67 11.59
CA PRO A 104 -6.26 -9.00 11.71
C PRO A 104 -7.06 -8.10 12.66
N ALA A 105 -6.48 -7.77 13.83
CA ALA A 105 -7.14 -6.90 14.79
C ALA A 105 -7.36 -5.48 14.26
N SER A 106 -6.46 -4.97 13.40
CA SER A 106 -6.66 -3.67 12.74
C SER A 106 -7.79 -3.73 11.72
N ALA A 107 -7.84 -4.77 10.89
CA ALA A 107 -8.92 -4.95 9.92
C ALA A 107 -10.29 -5.02 10.61
N LEU A 108 -10.40 -5.77 11.71
CA LEU A 108 -11.61 -5.86 12.52
C LEU A 108 -12.02 -4.51 13.13
N ARG A 109 -11.06 -3.73 13.66
CA ARG A 109 -11.32 -2.38 14.19
C ARG A 109 -11.73 -1.40 13.11
N ALA A 110 -11.22 -1.54 11.90
CA ALA A 110 -11.61 -0.76 10.74
C ALA A 110 -13.00 -1.13 10.18
N GLY A 111 -13.64 -2.19 10.70
CA GLY A 111 -14.98 -2.61 10.27
C GLY A 111 -14.99 -3.51 9.04
N VAL A 112 -13.85 -4.13 8.69
CA VAL A 112 -13.76 -5.08 7.58
C VAL A 112 -14.69 -6.27 7.83
N LYS A 113 -15.48 -6.61 6.81
CA LYS A 113 -16.40 -7.75 6.81
C LYS A 113 -15.98 -8.85 5.84
N ARG A 114 -15.17 -8.52 4.82
CA ARG A 114 -14.67 -9.48 3.84
C ARG A 114 -13.17 -9.36 3.64
N VAL A 115 -12.49 -10.48 3.72
CA VAL A 115 -11.04 -10.60 3.62
C VAL A 115 -10.70 -11.52 2.46
N TYR A 116 -9.89 -11.04 1.53
CA TYR A 116 -9.32 -11.82 0.44
C TYR A 116 -7.83 -12.03 0.66
N LEU A 117 -7.35 -13.26 0.50
CA LEU A 117 -5.95 -13.62 0.68
C LEU A 117 -5.59 -14.89 -0.08
N GLY A 118 -4.30 -15.13 -0.30
CA GLY A 118 -3.83 -16.31 -1.02
C GLY A 118 -4.28 -17.62 -0.39
N GLN A 119 -4.79 -18.56 -1.20
CA GLN A 119 -5.29 -19.84 -0.70
C GLN A 119 -4.24 -20.63 0.11
N THR A 120 -2.96 -20.45 -0.21
CA THR A 120 -1.83 -21.21 0.35
C THR A 120 -1.59 -20.99 1.84
N TRP A 121 -2.16 -19.93 2.43
CA TRP A 121 -2.08 -19.64 3.86
C TRP A 121 -3.46 -19.37 4.49
N TYR A 122 -4.53 -19.80 3.81
CA TYR A 122 -5.91 -19.54 4.22
C TYR A 122 -6.23 -20.05 5.64
N ASP A 123 -5.84 -21.27 5.97
CA ASP A 123 -6.16 -21.86 7.28
C ASP A 123 -5.46 -21.13 8.43
N ILE A 124 -4.21 -20.68 8.18
CA ILE A 124 -3.45 -19.85 9.12
C ILE A 124 -4.19 -18.53 9.34
N ALA A 125 -4.51 -17.82 8.27
CA ALA A 125 -5.19 -16.55 8.35
C ALA A 125 -6.55 -16.66 9.05
N LYS A 126 -7.28 -17.74 8.79
CA LYS A 126 -8.57 -18.02 9.43
C LYS A 126 -8.43 -18.22 10.93
N ALA A 127 -7.43 -18.98 11.37
CA ALA A 127 -7.15 -19.12 12.79
C ALA A 127 -6.75 -17.78 13.42
N ASP A 128 -5.97 -16.96 12.73
CA ASP A 128 -5.49 -15.67 13.20
C ASP A 128 -6.64 -14.65 13.36
N PHE A 129 -7.52 -14.56 12.36
CA PHE A 129 -8.72 -13.74 12.43
C PHE A 129 -9.68 -14.22 13.52
N GLN A 130 -9.80 -15.53 13.75
CA GLN A 130 -10.64 -16.05 14.84
C GLN A 130 -10.11 -15.63 16.21
N ARG A 131 -8.79 -15.69 16.41
CA ARG A 131 -8.15 -15.20 17.65
C ARG A 131 -8.35 -13.69 17.81
N ALA A 132 -8.12 -12.93 16.74
CA ALA A 132 -8.29 -11.48 16.76
C ALA A 132 -9.75 -11.04 17.00
N ALA A 133 -10.72 -11.71 16.38
CA ALA A 133 -12.16 -11.47 16.56
C ALA A 133 -12.57 -11.61 18.02
N THR A 134 -12.06 -12.66 18.68
CA THR A 134 -12.24 -12.87 20.11
C THR A 134 -11.59 -11.75 20.93
N GLN A 135 -10.33 -11.41 20.61
CA GLN A 135 -9.56 -10.42 21.36
C GLN A 135 -10.16 -9.01 21.30
N VAL A 136 -10.73 -8.61 20.16
CA VAL A 136 -11.28 -7.27 19.97
C VAL A 136 -12.80 -7.21 20.05
N GLU A 137 -13.45 -8.31 20.44
CA GLU A 137 -14.90 -8.45 20.59
C GLU A 137 -15.67 -8.02 19.33
N ARG A 138 -15.22 -8.50 18.17
CA ARG A 138 -15.85 -8.22 16.87
C ARG A 138 -16.25 -9.50 16.15
N PRO A 139 -17.28 -9.45 15.27
CA PRO A 139 -17.64 -10.60 14.44
C PRO A 139 -16.48 -11.05 13.54
N MET A 140 -16.41 -12.35 13.28
CA MET A 140 -15.51 -12.92 12.29
C MET A 140 -15.89 -12.43 10.88
N PRO A 141 -14.95 -11.92 10.06
CA PRO A 141 -15.24 -11.59 8.67
C PRO A 141 -15.37 -12.86 7.83
N GLU A 142 -15.99 -12.73 6.66
CA GLU A 142 -15.90 -13.74 5.62
C GLU A 142 -14.47 -13.74 5.05
N ILE A 143 -13.77 -14.87 5.15
CA ILE A 143 -12.44 -15.04 4.56
C ILE A 143 -12.60 -15.84 3.27
N VAL A 144 -12.12 -15.27 2.17
CA VAL A 144 -12.24 -15.82 0.83
C VAL A 144 -10.85 -16.12 0.27
N PRO A 145 -10.54 -17.40 -0.04
CA PRO A 145 -9.27 -17.75 -0.64
C PRO A 145 -9.19 -17.25 -2.08
N LEU A 146 -8.04 -16.72 -2.45
CA LEU A 146 -7.70 -16.25 -3.77
C LEU A 146 -6.78 -17.23 -4.49
N TYR A 147 -7.05 -17.43 -5.77
CA TYR A 147 -6.20 -18.19 -6.67
C TYR A 147 -5.52 -17.26 -7.67
N VAL A 148 -4.26 -17.55 -7.99
CA VAL A 148 -3.51 -16.78 -9.00
C VAL A 148 -4.28 -16.71 -10.32
N GLY A 149 -4.41 -15.52 -10.88
CA GLY A 149 -5.12 -15.25 -12.13
C GLY A 149 -6.65 -15.20 -12.00
N GLN A 150 -7.21 -15.51 -10.82
CA GLN A 150 -8.66 -15.43 -10.60
C GLN A 150 -9.09 -13.98 -10.44
N LYS A 151 -9.88 -13.47 -11.38
CA LYS A 151 -10.44 -12.13 -11.29
C LYS A 151 -11.59 -12.08 -10.27
N VAL A 152 -11.51 -11.16 -9.32
CA VAL A 152 -12.54 -10.86 -8.32
C VAL A 152 -13.04 -9.44 -8.55
N TYR A 153 -14.34 -9.22 -8.37
CA TYR A 153 -14.95 -7.91 -8.53
C TYR A 153 -15.46 -7.39 -7.19
N VAL A 154 -15.15 -6.13 -6.89
CA VAL A 154 -15.72 -5.38 -5.78
C VAL A 154 -16.33 -4.10 -6.35
N GLY A 155 -17.64 -4.11 -6.56
CA GLY A 155 -18.30 -3.08 -7.36
C GLY A 155 -17.80 -3.10 -8.81
N ASP A 156 -17.27 -1.97 -9.27
CA ASP A 156 -16.71 -1.79 -10.62
C ASP A 156 -15.18 -1.95 -10.68
N VAL A 157 -14.53 -2.30 -9.57
CA VAL A 157 -13.10 -2.58 -9.50
C VAL A 157 -12.86 -4.08 -9.65
N ALA A 158 -12.08 -4.45 -10.66
CA ALA A 158 -11.57 -5.81 -10.84
C ALA A 158 -10.19 -5.94 -10.20
N ILE A 159 -9.99 -6.97 -9.38
CA ILE A 159 -8.72 -7.28 -8.72
C ILE A 159 -8.32 -8.70 -9.14
N THR A 160 -7.13 -8.83 -9.74
CA THR A 160 -6.57 -10.12 -10.17
C THR A 160 -5.29 -10.39 -9.37
N PRO A 161 -5.24 -11.44 -8.55
CA PRO A 161 -4.04 -11.86 -7.84
C PRO A 161 -2.99 -12.35 -8.84
N LEU A 162 -1.78 -11.85 -8.70
CA LEU A 162 -0.62 -12.26 -9.47
C LEU A 162 0.41 -12.88 -8.51
N PRO A 163 1.17 -13.91 -8.91
CA PRO A 163 2.19 -14.47 -8.02
C PRO A 163 3.32 -13.46 -7.84
N ALA A 164 3.72 -13.22 -6.59
CA ALA A 164 4.91 -12.45 -6.25
C ALA A 164 6.10 -13.39 -6.00
N SER A 165 7.31 -12.84 -6.15
CA SER A 165 8.55 -13.48 -5.68
C SER A 165 8.96 -12.84 -4.35
N HIS A 166 8.50 -13.39 -3.24
CA HIS A 166 8.84 -12.93 -1.89
C HIS A 166 8.75 -14.09 -0.90
N ALA A 167 9.69 -14.17 0.03
CA ALA A 167 9.72 -15.21 1.05
C ALA A 167 8.92 -14.79 2.28
N THR A 168 8.31 -15.75 2.96
CA THR A 168 7.66 -15.51 4.25
C THR A 168 8.09 -16.53 5.31
N GLY A 169 7.53 -16.41 6.52
CA GLY A 169 7.72 -17.40 7.57
C GLY A 169 7.03 -18.75 7.32
N TYR A 170 6.16 -18.84 6.30
CA TYR A 170 5.43 -20.06 5.95
C TYR A 170 5.96 -20.65 4.65
N GLU A 171 6.50 -21.87 4.71
CA GLU A 171 7.26 -22.52 3.62
C GLU A 171 6.52 -22.56 2.27
N PHE A 172 5.20 -22.73 2.28
CA PHE A 172 4.38 -22.89 1.07
C PHE A 172 3.51 -21.68 0.76
N GLU A 173 3.70 -20.56 1.46
CA GLU A 173 2.94 -19.35 1.17
C GLU A 173 3.32 -18.79 -0.21
N GLN A 174 2.30 -18.56 -1.03
CA GLN A 174 2.43 -17.82 -2.29
C GLN A 174 2.02 -16.38 -2.01
N THR A 175 3.00 -15.51 -1.94
CA THR A 175 2.80 -14.06 -1.84
C THR A 175 2.17 -13.52 -3.12
N LEU A 176 1.36 -12.47 -3.00
CA LEU A 176 0.54 -11.94 -4.09
C LEU A 176 0.88 -10.47 -4.38
N MET A 177 0.95 -10.14 -5.67
CA MET A 177 0.74 -8.80 -6.19
C MET A 177 -0.70 -8.69 -6.71
N TYR A 178 -1.17 -7.48 -6.99
CA TYR A 178 -2.51 -7.29 -7.53
C TYR A 178 -2.50 -6.45 -8.80
N LEU A 179 -3.10 -6.97 -9.87
CA LEU A 179 -3.56 -6.15 -10.99
C LEU A 179 -4.96 -5.64 -10.66
N VAL A 180 -5.09 -4.32 -10.58
CA VAL A 180 -6.33 -3.60 -10.31
C VAL A 180 -6.78 -2.90 -11.59
N GLU A 181 -8.02 -3.13 -11.99
CA GLU A 181 -8.58 -2.58 -13.22
C GLU A 181 -9.93 -1.90 -12.95
N LYS A 182 -10.11 -0.69 -13.47
CA LYS A 182 -11.37 0.06 -13.41
C LYS A 182 -11.47 0.99 -14.61
N GLN A 183 -12.56 0.90 -15.38
CA GLN A 183 -12.89 1.84 -16.47
C GLN A 183 -11.70 2.12 -17.44
N GLY A 184 -10.95 1.08 -17.82
CA GLY A 184 -9.81 1.20 -18.74
C GLY A 184 -8.47 1.61 -18.08
N VAL A 185 -8.49 2.02 -16.80
CA VAL A 185 -7.27 2.20 -15.99
C VAL A 185 -6.81 0.85 -15.47
N ARG A 186 -5.49 0.63 -15.49
CA ARG A 186 -4.83 -0.59 -14.98
C ARG A 186 -3.68 -0.17 -14.06
N LEU A 187 -3.66 -0.71 -12.85
CA LEU A 187 -2.63 -0.51 -11.83
C LEU A 187 -2.08 -1.87 -11.42
N ILE A 188 -0.77 -2.00 -11.33
CA ILE A 188 -0.14 -3.14 -10.66
C ILE A 188 0.37 -2.68 -9.30
N TYR A 189 -0.18 -3.23 -8.23
CA TYR A 189 0.36 -3.10 -6.88
C TYR A 189 1.32 -4.26 -6.60
N ALA A 190 2.63 -3.95 -6.70
CA ALA A 190 3.72 -4.92 -6.71
C ALA A 190 4.57 -4.86 -5.44
N THR A 191 3.94 -5.01 -4.28
CA THR A 191 4.66 -5.12 -2.99
C THR A 191 4.09 -6.30 -2.20
N ASP A 192 4.90 -7.15 -1.58
CA ASP A 192 6.36 -7.21 -1.67
C ASP A 192 6.80 -8.16 -2.79
N THR A 193 7.86 -7.79 -3.51
CA THR A 193 8.48 -8.72 -4.47
C THR A 193 9.93 -8.35 -4.82
N GLY A 194 10.79 -9.36 -4.99
CA GLY A 194 12.15 -9.20 -5.55
C GLY A 194 12.19 -8.98 -7.06
N GLY A 195 11.04 -9.08 -7.75
CA GLY A 195 10.90 -8.84 -9.18
C GLY A 195 9.61 -9.46 -9.71
N ILE A 196 9.09 -8.98 -10.85
CA ILE A 196 7.83 -9.47 -11.43
C ILE A 196 8.05 -10.86 -12.05
N PRO A 197 7.43 -11.93 -11.53
CA PRO A 197 7.58 -13.25 -12.14
C PRO A 197 7.01 -13.29 -13.56
N ALA A 198 7.58 -14.10 -14.44
CA ALA A 198 7.12 -14.20 -15.84
C ALA A 198 5.63 -14.59 -15.96
N VAL A 199 5.12 -15.39 -15.02
CA VAL A 199 3.68 -15.73 -14.94
C VAL A 199 2.84 -14.49 -14.63
N ALA A 200 3.27 -13.66 -13.68
CA ALA A 200 2.61 -12.41 -13.34
C ALA A 200 2.62 -11.43 -14.52
N ALA A 201 3.76 -11.27 -15.19
CA ALA A 201 3.90 -10.41 -16.37
C ALA A 201 2.93 -10.84 -17.49
N ARG A 202 2.85 -12.14 -17.79
CA ARG A 202 1.92 -12.70 -18.79
C ARG A 202 0.46 -12.46 -18.42
N LEU A 203 0.09 -12.69 -17.17
CA LEU A 203 -1.28 -12.44 -16.68
C LEU A 203 -1.63 -10.94 -16.71
N ALA A 204 -0.66 -10.07 -16.42
CA ALA A 204 -0.81 -8.63 -16.47
C ALA A 204 -0.68 -8.03 -17.87
N GLY A 205 -0.20 -8.79 -18.87
CA GLY A 205 0.02 -8.31 -20.23
C GLY A 205 1.08 -7.21 -20.32
N ILE A 206 2.21 -7.39 -19.61
CA ILE A 206 3.40 -6.51 -19.65
C ILE A 206 4.65 -7.28 -20.06
#